data_AF-A0AAD6C070-F1
#
_entry.id   AF-A0AAD6C070-F1
#
_cell.length_a   1.000
_cell.length_b   1.000
_cell.length_c   1.000
_cell.angle_alpha   90.00
_cell.angle_beta   90.00
_cell.angle_gamma   90.00
#
_symmetry.space_group_name_H-M   'P 1'
#
loop_
_entity.id
_entity.type
_entity.pdbx_description
1 polymer ?
#
loop_
_entity_poly.entity_id
_entity_poly.type
_entity_poly.pdbx_seq_one_letter_code
_entity_poly.pdbx_strand_id
1 'polypeptide(L)'
;MSTESRPKPTITDPSDAIIQVTHCTISGSDLHLYEGDLGDIMRKGDIMGREAIGLVDEVGLKVRSRKVGDRVIIIPVIMEVASGHCVSEADAEIRQYHPLLLDLVISGQLDPSWTFTYEDQFENIADHYWRFAEHEEPGGLQVVLAKAFGRAVSNQVVI
;
A
#
# COMPACT_ATOMS: atom_id res chain seq x y z
N MET A 1 -0.26 18.13 -4.96
CA MET A 1 -0.20 17.21 -3.80
C MET A 1 0.63 17.83 -2.69
N SER A 2 0.33 17.58 -1.42
CA SER A 2 1.10 18.08 -0.26
C SER A 2 1.04 17.08 0.89
N THR A 3 2.02 17.14 1.80
CA THR A 3 2.00 16.41 3.08
C THR A 3 1.41 17.31 4.17
N GLU A 4 0.47 16.76 4.94
CA GLU A 4 -0.24 17.51 6.00
C GLU A 4 -0.41 16.62 7.23
N SER A 5 -0.24 17.21 8.42
CA SER A 5 -0.59 16.53 9.67
C SER A 5 -2.10 16.49 9.82
N ARG A 6 -2.65 15.30 10.07
CA ARG A 6 -4.08 15.09 10.30
C ARG A 6 -4.34 14.37 11.62
N PRO A 7 -5.53 14.55 12.23
CA PRO A 7 -5.92 13.77 13.39
C PRO A 7 -5.84 12.27 13.10
N LYS A 8 -5.51 11.49 14.13
CA LYS A 8 -5.59 10.04 14.06
C LYS A 8 -7.03 9.64 13.68
N PRO A 9 -7.24 8.71 12.74
CA PRO A 9 -8.57 8.20 12.44
C PRO A 9 -9.16 7.50 13.67
N THR A 10 -10.48 7.39 13.71
CA THR A 10 -11.23 6.63 14.71
C THR A 10 -11.98 5.51 14.03
N ILE A 11 -12.24 4.41 14.72
CA ILE A 11 -13.11 3.33 14.22
C ILE A 11 -14.50 3.90 13.92
N THR A 12 -14.97 3.73 12.68
CA THR A 12 -16.28 4.21 12.24
C THR A 12 -17.28 3.08 12.02
N ASP A 13 -16.79 1.93 11.56
CA ASP A 13 -17.53 0.68 11.46
C ASP A 13 -16.92 -0.37 12.40
N PRO A 14 -17.74 -1.21 13.07
CA PRO A 14 -17.23 -2.28 13.93
C PRO A 14 -16.29 -3.29 13.25
N SER A 15 -16.22 -3.32 11.92
CA SER A 15 -15.30 -4.16 11.13
C SER A 15 -13.99 -3.46 10.75
N ASP A 16 -13.82 -2.17 11.06
CA ASP A 16 -12.62 -1.41 10.75
C ASP A 16 -11.40 -1.89 11.56
N ALA A 17 -10.21 -1.59 11.03
CA ALA A 17 -8.96 -1.62 11.78
C ALA A 17 -8.15 -0.36 11.48
N ILE A 18 -7.53 0.22 12.51
CA ILE A 18 -6.58 1.32 12.35
C ILE A 18 -5.18 0.74 12.31
N ILE A 19 -4.42 1.11 11.28
CA ILE A 19 -3.08 0.61 11.04
C ILE A 19 -2.06 1.73 11.24
N GLN A 20 -1.08 1.50 12.10
CA GLN A 20 0.11 2.32 12.17
C GLN A 20 1.06 1.93 11.02
N VAL A 21 0.97 2.68 9.93
CA VAL A 21 1.81 2.48 8.74
C VAL A 21 3.30 2.60 9.11
N THR A 22 4.11 1.70 8.59
CA THR A 22 5.58 1.68 8.70
C THR A 22 6.23 2.07 7.38
N HIS A 23 5.73 1.49 6.28
CA HIS A 23 6.19 1.71 4.92
C HIS A 23 4.98 1.82 3.99
N CYS A 24 5.10 2.58 2.91
CA CYS A 24 4.12 2.62 1.82
C CYS A 24 4.84 2.70 0.49
N THR A 25 4.11 2.45 -0.59
CA THR A 25 4.68 2.51 -1.94
C THR A 25 3.95 3.50 -2.84
N ILE A 26 4.66 3.95 -3.86
CA ILE A 26 4.10 4.64 -5.04
C ILE A 26 4.29 3.71 -6.22
N SER A 27 3.21 3.44 -6.95
CA SER A 27 3.22 2.64 -8.19
C SER A 27 2.56 3.39 -9.34
N GLY A 28 2.70 2.88 -10.56
CA GLY A 28 2.04 3.46 -11.75
C GLY A 28 0.53 3.61 -11.59
N SER A 29 -0.12 2.72 -10.83
CA SER A 29 -1.57 2.80 -10.59
C SER A 29 -2.00 4.03 -9.77
N ASP A 30 -1.09 4.60 -8.99
CA ASP A 30 -1.33 5.85 -8.28
C ASP A 30 -1.21 7.07 -9.19
N LEU A 31 -0.48 6.98 -10.31
CA LEU A 31 -0.34 8.09 -11.27
C LEU A 31 -1.67 8.42 -11.94
N HIS A 32 -2.52 7.44 -12.22
CA HIS A 32 -3.88 7.68 -12.72
C HIS A 32 -4.73 8.56 -11.78
N LEU A 33 -4.49 8.50 -10.47
CA LEU A 33 -5.13 9.40 -9.50
C LEU A 33 -4.43 10.76 -9.44
N TYR A 34 -3.10 10.76 -9.53
CA TYR A 34 -2.26 11.95 -9.40
C TYR A 34 -2.40 12.91 -10.60
N GLU A 35 -2.41 12.37 -11.81
CA GLU A 35 -2.48 13.13 -13.07
C GLU A 35 -3.91 13.54 -13.45
N GLY A 36 -4.91 12.94 -12.79
CA GLY A 36 -6.32 13.25 -13.01
C GLY A 36 -6.98 12.50 -14.18
N ASP A 37 -6.33 11.45 -14.69
CA ASP A 37 -6.82 10.63 -15.81
C ASP A 37 -8.20 10.01 -15.59
N LEU A 38 -8.55 9.78 -14.32
CA LEU A 38 -9.82 9.18 -13.92
C LEU A 38 -10.94 10.20 -13.67
N GLY A 39 -10.74 11.47 -14.05
CA GLY A 39 -11.71 12.55 -13.90
C GLY A 39 -11.85 13.04 -12.45
N ASP A 40 -13.03 13.56 -12.08
CA ASP A 40 -13.33 14.19 -10.77
C ASP A 40 -13.47 13.18 -9.60
N ILE A 41 -12.80 12.02 -9.68
CA ILE A 41 -12.85 11.01 -8.61
C ILE A 41 -12.14 11.45 -7.33
N MET A 42 -11.16 12.36 -7.45
CA MET A 42 -10.39 12.90 -6.34
C MET A 42 -10.82 14.33 -6.05
N ARG A 43 -11.08 14.63 -4.79
CA ARG A 43 -11.40 15.97 -4.31
C ARG A 43 -10.27 16.51 -3.46
N LYS A 44 -10.15 17.84 -3.42
CA LYS A 44 -9.21 18.48 -2.50
C LYS A 44 -9.50 18.04 -1.07
N GLY A 45 -8.51 17.42 -0.45
CA GLY A 45 -8.60 16.90 0.91
C GLY A 45 -8.62 15.38 0.98
N ASP A 46 -8.78 14.66 -0.12
CA ASP A 46 -8.67 13.21 -0.15
C ASP A 46 -7.22 12.76 0.12
N ILE A 47 -7.07 11.56 0.68
CA ILE A 47 -5.77 10.99 1.08
C ILE A 47 -5.33 9.98 0.01
N MET A 48 -4.09 10.12 -0.45
CA MET A 48 -3.47 9.25 -1.46
C MET A 48 -2.78 8.03 -0.84
N GLY A 49 -2.52 7.02 -1.68
CA GLY A 49 -1.79 5.81 -1.33
C GLY A 49 -2.72 4.63 -1.02
N ARG A 50 -2.43 3.48 -1.63
CA ARG A 50 -3.24 2.26 -1.52
C ARG A 50 -2.44 1.00 -1.14
N GLU A 51 -1.15 1.18 -0.93
CA GLU A 51 -0.18 0.11 -0.72
C GLU A 51 0.69 0.45 0.49
N ALA A 52 0.64 -0.38 1.53
CA ALA A 52 1.36 -0.11 2.77
C ALA A 52 1.63 -1.36 3.60
N ILE A 53 2.62 -1.28 4.46
CA ILE A 53 2.89 -2.26 5.51
C ILE A 53 2.77 -1.54 6.85
N GLY A 54 2.17 -2.18 7.84
CA GLY A 54 2.05 -1.59 9.16
C GLY A 54 1.73 -2.57 10.27
N LEU A 55 1.50 -2.00 11.45
CA LEU A 55 1.05 -2.72 12.62
C LEU A 55 -0.40 -2.35 12.92
N VAL A 56 -1.21 -3.33 13.29
CA VAL A 56 -2.56 -3.07 13.81
C VAL A 56 -2.44 -2.28 15.11
N ASP A 57 -3.00 -1.09 15.12
CA ASP A 57 -3.01 -0.17 16.27
C ASP A 57 -4.35 -0.25 17.03
N GLU A 58 -5.46 -0.40 16.30
CA GLU A 58 -6.80 -0.56 16.89
C GLU A 58 -7.67 -1.45 15.99
N VAL A 59 -8.63 -2.17 16.58
CA VAL A 59 -9.60 -2.99 15.84
C VAL A 59 -11.02 -2.74 16.34
N GLY A 60 -11.97 -2.76 15.41
CA GLY A 60 -13.39 -2.68 15.72
C GLY A 60 -13.93 -3.95 16.39
N LEU A 61 -15.09 -3.82 17.03
CA LEU A 61 -15.70 -4.87 17.86
C LEU A 61 -16.07 -6.17 17.12
N LYS A 62 -16.19 -6.15 15.79
CA LYS A 62 -16.51 -7.31 14.95
C LYS A 62 -15.26 -7.93 14.29
N VAL A 63 -14.09 -7.34 14.44
CA VAL A 63 -12.84 -7.95 13.96
C VAL A 63 -12.51 -9.17 14.81
N ARG A 64 -12.22 -10.30 14.15
CA ARG A 64 -11.89 -11.59 14.79
C ARG A 64 -10.59 -12.20 14.29
N SER A 65 -10.15 -11.84 13.09
CA SER A 65 -9.00 -12.43 12.39
C SER A 65 -7.67 -11.72 12.68
N ARG A 66 -7.71 -10.55 13.32
CA ARG A 66 -6.56 -9.68 13.60
C ARG A 66 -6.64 -9.13 15.02
N LYS A 67 -5.49 -8.85 15.62
CA LYS A 67 -5.35 -8.22 16.93
C LYS A 67 -4.31 -7.10 16.88
N VAL A 68 -4.38 -6.17 17.84
CA VAL A 68 -3.38 -5.11 18.02
C VAL A 68 -1.98 -5.72 18.09
N GLY A 69 -1.04 -5.10 17.37
CA GLY A 69 0.34 -5.57 17.22
C GLY A 69 0.57 -6.55 16.06
N ASP A 70 -0.48 -7.08 15.41
CA ASP A 70 -0.30 -7.90 14.21
C ASP A 70 0.35 -7.08 13.09
N ARG A 71 1.30 -7.68 12.38
CA ARG A 71 1.85 -7.14 11.13
C ARG A 71 0.86 -7.37 10.00
N VAL A 72 0.59 -6.34 9.23
CA VAL A 72 -0.32 -6.40 8.08
C VAL A 72 0.31 -5.76 6.86
N ILE A 73 -0.03 -6.31 5.71
CA ILE A 73 0.22 -5.73 4.39
C ILE A 73 -1.13 -5.29 3.85
N ILE A 74 -1.21 -4.03 3.44
CA ILE A 74 -2.30 -3.41 2.71
C ILE A 74 -1.85 -3.41 1.26
N ILE A 75 -2.51 -4.22 0.45
CA ILE A 75 -2.34 -4.25 -1.00
C ILE A 75 -3.63 -3.74 -1.63
N PRO A 76 -3.57 -3.08 -2.79
CA PRO A 76 -4.74 -2.68 -3.54
C PRO A 76 -5.24 -3.94 -4.22
N VAL A 77 -5.88 -4.80 -3.45
CA VAL A 77 -6.59 -5.89 -4.08
C VAL A 77 -7.77 -5.24 -4.77
N ILE A 78 -7.81 -5.33 -6.10
CA ILE A 78 -9.07 -5.31 -6.83
C ILE A 78 -9.78 -6.60 -6.41
N MET A 79 -10.28 -6.63 -5.17
CA MET A 79 -11.10 -7.68 -4.61
C MET A 79 -12.38 -6.99 -4.17
N GLU A 80 -13.39 -7.04 -5.02
CA GLU A 80 -14.74 -7.19 -4.50
C GLU A 80 -14.80 -8.55 -3.77
N VAL A 81 -14.55 -8.54 -2.47
CA VAL A 81 -15.08 -9.57 -1.56
C VAL A 81 -16.15 -8.96 -0.69
N ALA A 82 -17.13 -8.36 -1.35
CA ALA A 82 -18.45 -8.17 -0.78
C ALA A 82 -19.44 -8.38 -1.93
N SER A 83 -20.24 -9.44 -1.87
CA SER A 83 -21.41 -9.67 -2.73
C SER A 83 -21.23 -10.13 -4.19
N GLY A 84 -20.25 -10.98 -4.47
CA GLY A 84 -20.49 -12.16 -5.33
C GLY A 84 -20.95 -11.98 -6.78
N HIS A 85 -20.68 -10.86 -7.48
CA HIS A 85 -20.93 -10.78 -8.93
C HIS A 85 -19.84 -9.97 -9.64
N CYS A 86 -19.30 -10.58 -10.72
CA CYS A 86 -18.35 -10.06 -11.71
C CYS A 86 -16.86 -10.08 -11.33
N VAL A 87 -16.20 -11.21 -11.63
CA VAL A 87 -14.74 -11.27 -11.84
C VAL A 87 -14.43 -10.81 -13.26
N SER A 88 -13.48 -9.88 -13.42
CA SER A 88 -12.82 -9.70 -14.72
C SER A 88 -11.83 -10.86 -14.93
N GLU A 89 -11.58 -11.28 -16.17
CA GLU A 89 -10.68 -12.41 -16.47
C GLU A 89 -9.25 -12.22 -15.91
N ALA A 90 -8.82 -10.97 -15.69
CA ALA A 90 -7.53 -10.64 -15.08
C ALA A 90 -7.42 -11.05 -13.59
N ASP A 91 -8.53 -11.06 -12.85
CA ASP A 91 -8.55 -11.37 -11.41
C ASP A 91 -8.52 -12.88 -11.14
N ALA A 92 -8.93 -13.69 -12.12
CA ALA A 92 -8.96 -15.15 -12.01
C ALA A 92 -7.54 -15.75 -12.07
N GLU A 93 -6.67 -15.20 -12.93
CA GLU A 93 -5.29 -15.68 -13.09
C GLU A 93 -4.44 -15.37 -11.86
N ILE A 94 -4.58 -14.19 -11.26
CA ILE A 94 -3.85 -13.81 -10.04
C ILE A 94 -4.20 -14.78 -8.90
N ARG A 95 -5.47 -15.17 -8.75
CA ARG A 95 -5.90 -16.13 -7.71
C ARG A 95 -5.30 -17.53 -7.89
N GLN A 96 -5.07 -17.95 -9.13
CA GLN A 96 -4.49 -19.26 -9.43
C GLN A 96 -3.02 -19.32 -8.98
N TYR A 97 -2.24 -18.27 -9.24
CA TYR A 97 -0.80 -18.29 -8.99
C TYR A 97 -0.38 -17.64 -7.67
N HIS A 98 -1.22 -16.82 -7.03
CA HIS A 98 -0.86 -16.11 -5.81
C HIS A 98 -0.31 -17.03 -4.70
N PRO A 99 -0.93 -18.18 -4.36
CA PRO A 99 -0.37 -19.08 -3.35
C PRO A 99 1.03 -19.60 -3.74
N LEU A 100 1.21 -19.98 -5.01
CA LEU A 100 2.49 -20.46 -5.53
C LEU A 100 3.57 -19.37 -5.48
N LEU A 101 3.26 -18.17 -5.97
CA LEU A 101 4.19 -17.04 -5.96
C LEU A 101 4.58 -16.66 -4.53
N LEU A 102 3.61 -16.67 -3.62
CA LEU A 102 3.87 -16.41 -2.20
C LEU A 102 4.78 -17.48 -1.59
N ASP A 103 4.55 -18.77 -1.92
CA ASP A 103 5.42 -19.85 -1.47
C ASP A 103 6.86 -19.71 -2.03
N LEU A 104 7.01 -19.26 -3.29
CA LEU A 104 8.32 -18.98 -3.88
C LEU A 104 9.04 -17.84 -3.16
N VAL A 105 8.32 -16.78 -2.76
CA VAL A 105 8.88 -15.67 -1.99
C VAL A 105 9.26 -16.12 -0.57
N ILE A 106 8.36 -16.80 0.13
CA ILE A 106 8.60 -17.27 1.50
C ILE A 106 9.75 -18.28 1.55
N SER A 107 9.90 -19.12 0.52
CA SER A 107 10.99 -20.09 0.43
C SER A 107 12.32 -19.47 -0.06
N GLY A 108 12.34 -18.18 -0.42
CA GLY A 108 13.51 -17.49 -0.94
C GLY A 108 13.90 -17.89 -2.37
N GLN A 109 13.02 -18.59 -3.09
CA GLN A 109 13.23 -18.95 -4.50
C GLN A 109 12.94 -17.79 -5.45
N LEU A 110 12.14 -16.82 -5.01
CA LEU A 110 11.84 -15.59 -5.72
C LEU A 110 12.03 -14.42 -4.76
N ASP A 111 12.89 -13.47 -5.13
CA ASP A 111 13.01 -12.19 -4.44
C ASP A 111 12.39 -11.13 -5.36
N PRO A 112 11.22 -10.55 -5.01
CA PRO A 112 10.58 -9.52 -5.82
C PRO A 112 11.12 -8.12 -5.49
N SER A 113 12.09 -7.97 -4.59
CA SER A 113 12.56 -6.65 -4.13
C SER A 113 13.11 -5.78 -5.25
N TRP A 114 13.52 -6.37 -6.37
CA TRP A 114 13.91 -5.66 -7.59
C TRP A 114 12.80 -4.77 -8.19
N THR A 115 11.52 -5.01 -7.85
CA THR A 115 10.42 -4.14 -8.30
C THR A 115 10.47 -2.77 -7.62
N PHE A 116 11.09 -2.69 -6.44
CA PHE A 116 11.31 -1.44 -5.74
C PHE A 116 12.61 -0.82 -6.23
N THR A 117 12.46 0.15 -7.11
CA THR A 117 13.58 0.82 -7.77
C THR A 117 14.19 1.93 -6.93
N TYR A 118 13.42 2.47 -5.98
CA TYR A 118 13.84 3.57 -5.11
C TYR A 118 13.31 3.38 -3.69
N GLU A 119 14.11 3.80 -2.72
CA GLU A 119 13.74 3.85 -1.31
C GLU A 119 14.08 5.23 -0.73
N ASP A 120 13.15 5.83 0.01
CA ASP A 120 13.39 7.09 0.71
C ASP A 120 12.49 7.28 1.95
N GLN A 121 12.57 8.45 2.57
CA GLN A 121 11.77 8.89 3.68
C GLN A 121 10.38 9.34 3.24
N PHE A 122 9.35 8.91 3.97
CA PHE A 122 7.95 9.31 3.72
C PHE A 122 7.74 10.83 3.63
N GLU A 123 8.54 11.60 4.34
CA GLU A 123 8.50 13.06 4.33
C GLU A 123 8.71 13.64 2.91
N ASN A 124 9.40 12.90 2.03
CA ASN A 124 9.65 13.26 0.63
C ASN A 124 8.56 12.77 -0.34
N ILE A 125 7.46 12.16 0.14
CA ILE A 125 6.47 11.50 -0.72
C ILE A 125 5.90 12.39 -1.83
N ALA A 126 5.64 13.67 -1.56
CA ALA A 126 5.10 14.58 -2.56
C ALA A 126 6.08 14.85 -3.71
N ASP A 127 7.38 14.90 -3.41
CA ASP A 127 8.45 15.03 -4.40
C ASP A 127 8.56 13.74 -5.24
N HIS A 128 8.50 12.57 -4.59
CA HIS A 128 8.55 11.29 -5.28
C HIS A 128 7.38 11.07 -6.24
N TYR A 129 6.16 11.54 -5.91
CA TYR A 129 5.04 11.50 -6.86
C TYR A 129 5.34 12.31 -8.12
N TRP A 130 5.93 13.50 -7.97
CA TRP A 130 6.30 14.34 -9.11
C TRP A 130 7.43 13.71 -9.93
N ARG A 131 8.51 13.27 -9.28
CA ARG A 131 9.65 12.61 -9.95
C ARG A 131 9.26 11.34 -10.70
N PHE A 132 8.36 10.55 -10.10
CA PHE A 132 7.84 9.32 -10.70
C PHE A 132 6.95 9.63 -11.92
N ALA A 133 6.10 10.66 -11.87
CA ALA A 133 5.28 11.09 -13.00
C ALA A 133 6.10 11.66 -14.16
N GLU A 134 7.11 12.50 -13.87
CA GLU A 134 7.96 13.12 -14.89
C GLU A 134 9.01 12.16 -15.47
N HIS A 135 9.04 10.91 -15.00
CA HIS A 135 10.04 9.91 -15.41
C HIS A 135 11.48 10.44 -15.29
N GLU A 136 11.76 11.27 -14.28
CA GLU A 136 13.11 11.81 -14.04
C GLU A 136 14.13 10.69 -13.83
N GLU A 137 13.65 9.54 -13.38
CA GLU A 137 14.46 8.39 -13.01
C GLU A 137 14.21 7.20 -13.97
N PRO A 138 15.14 6.94 -14.92
CA PRO A 138 14.97 5.89 -15.92
C PRO A 138 14.77 4.52 -15.27
N GLY A 139 13.73 3.79 -15.71
CA GLY A 139 13.46 2.43 -15.27
C GLY A 139 12.77 2.32 -13.90
N GLY A 140 12.23 3.41 -13.34
CA GLY A 140 11.45 3.38 -12.11
C GLY A 140 10.18 2.53 -12.25
N LEU A 141 10.01 1.55 -11.36
CA LEU A 141 8.84 0.65 -11.31
C LEU A 141 7.97 0.93 -10.09
N GLN A 142 8.60 1.08 -8.93
CA GLN A 142 7.94 1.33 -7.66
C GLN A 142 8.90 2.05 -6.71
N VAL A 143 8.36 2.95 -5.89
CA VAL A 143 9.11 3.64 -4.83
C VAL A 143 8.62 3.14 -3.48
N VAL A 144 9.53 2.79 -2.57
CA VAL A 144 9.22 2.47 -1.17
C VAL A 144 9.57 3.68 -0.30
N LEU A 145 8.65 4.03 0.60
CA LEU A 145 8.83 5.14 1.51
C LEU A 145 8.63 4.68 2.95
N ALA A 146 9.65 4.88 3.78
CA ALA A 146 9.61 4.51 5.20
C ALA A 146 9.18 5.71 6.05
N LYS A 147 8.23 5.53 6.98
CA LYS A 147 7.90 6.56 7.99
C LYS A 147 8.91 6.57 9.13
N ALA A 148 9.02 7.68 9.87
CA ALA A 148 9.85 7.77 11.08
C ALA A 148 9.64 6.60 12.06
N PHE A 149 8.37 6.21 12.27
CA PHE A 149 8.04 5.02 13.08
C PHE A 149 8.58 3.73 12.45
N GLY A 150 8.37 3.51 11.16
CA GLY A 150 8.87 2.34 10.43
C GLY A 150 10.39 2.19 10.52
N ARG A 151 11.11 3.31 10.37
CA ARG A 151 12.57 3.38 10.53
C ARG A 151 13.02 3.01 11.95
N ALA A 152 12.22 3.33 12.97
CA ALA A 152 12.53 3.03 14.38
C ALA A 152 12.24 1.57 14.78
N VAL A 153 11.33 0.87 14.08
CA VAL A 153 10.96 -0.53 14.38
C VAL A 153 11.61 -1.55 13.43
N SER A 154 12.42 -1.09 12.47
CA SER A 154 13.10 -1.94 11.50
C SER A 154 14.42 -2.50 12.08
N ASN A 155 14.43 -3.81 12.35
CA ASN A 155 15.63 -4.62 12.14
C ASN A 155 15.47 -5.25 10.75
N GLN A 156 16.01 -4.58 9.72
CA GLN A 156 16.00 -4.99 8.30
C GLN A 156 14.64 -5.47 7.78
N VAL A 157 13.94 -4.59 7.06
CA VAL A 157 12.89 -5.02 6.13
C VAL A 157 13.60 -5.73 4.97
N VAL A 158 13.61 -7.06 5.00
CA VAL A 158 13.84 -7.86 3.80
C VAL A 158 12.48 -7.96 3.14
N ILE A 159 12.33 -7.34 1.98
CA ILE A 159 11.19 -7.57 1.09
C ILE A 159 11.41 -8.86 0.34
#